data_AF-X1J952-F1
#
_entry.id   AF-X1J952-F1
#
_cell.length_a   1.000
_cell.length_b   1.000
_cell.length_c   1.000
_cell.angle_alpha   90.00
_cell.angle_beta   90.00
_cell.angle_gamma   90.00
#
_symmetry.space_group_name_H-M   'P 1'
#
loop_
_entity.id
_entity.type
_entity.pdbx_description
1 polymer ?
#
loop_
_entity_poly.entity_id
_entity_poly.type
_entity_poly.pdbx_seq_one_letter_code
_entity_poly.pdbx_strand_id
1 'polypeptide(L)'
;MPIAIKKGIRLVSNGGGANPEIVADEILYIAQALEVPLKLGVVTGDDVLDTIKRLRKEGMKFPNTDTGEEDITSIEDKVIGAHAYIGADQIIEALKAGCDEIVGGRFSDNALYVGPMMYEFGWEYK
;
A
#
# COMPACT_ATOMS: atom_id res chain seq x y z
N MET A 1 13.78 -6.11 -11.84
CA MET A 1 12.83 -7.23 -12.03
C MET A 1 13.43 -8.44 -12.77
N PRO A 2 14.04 -8.34 -13.98
CA PRO A 2 14.39 -9.54 -14.77
C PRO A 2 15.42 -10.47 -14.08
N ILE A 3 16.40 -9.89 -13.37
CA ILE A 3 17.38 -10.65 -12.59
C ILE A 3 16.75 -11.30 -11.35
N ALA A 4 15.79 -10.61 -10.71
CA ALA A 4 15.13 -11.10 -9.50
C ALA A 4 14.29 -12.34 -9.84
N ILE A 5 13.46 -12.27 -10.89
CA ILE A 5 12.64 -13.40 -11.36
C ILE A 5 13.50 -14.59 -11.76
N LYS A 6 14.59 -14.39 -12.51
CA LYS A 6 15.54 -15.46 -12.85
C LYS A 6 16.17 -16.15 -11.63
N LYS A 7 16.25 -15.45 -10.50
CA LYS A 7 16.80 -15.96 -9.23
C LYS A 7 15.72 -16.42 -8.24
N GLY A 8 14.43 -16.35 -8.61
CA GLY A 8 13.32 -16.66 -7.70
C GLY A 8 13.20 -15.66 -6.52
N ILE A 9 13.72 -14.43 -6.68
CA ILE A 9 13.63 -13.38 -5.67
C ILE A 9 12.33 -12.62 -5.88
N ARG A 10 11.48 -12.61 -4.85
CA ARG A 10 10.24 -11.84 -4.80
C ARG A 10 10.49 -10.42 -4.29
N LEU A 11 9.74 -9.45 -4.79
CA LEU A 11 9.86 -8.04 -4.43
C LEU A 11 8.59 -7.55 -3.72
N VAL A 12 8.76 -6.76 -2.67
CA VAL A 12 7.67 -6.08 -1.97
C VAL A 12 8.03 -4.60 -1.85
N SER A 13 7.12 -3.72 -2.27
CA SER A 13 7.38 -2.30 -2.36
C SER A 13 6.21 -1.47 -1.83
N ASN A 14 6.52 -0.44 -1.05
CA ASN A 14 5.61 0.65 -0.68
C ASN A 14 5.60 1.77 -1.74
N GLY A 15 5.80 1.39 -3.01
CA GLY A 15 6.03 2.32 -4.12
C GLY A 15 4.77 2.70 -4.90
N GLY A 16 3.57 2.26 -4.48
CA GLY A 16 2.31 2.60 -5.14
C GLY A 16 1.87 4.04 -4.90
N GLY A 17 2.28 4.64 -3.78
CA GLY A 17 1.99 6.03 -3.45
C GLY A 17 0.49 6.30 -3.41
N ALA A 18 0.06 7.41 -4.04
CA ALA A 18 -1.34 7.80 -4.07
C ALA A 18 -2.21 7.03 -5.07
N ASN A 19 -1.61 6.23 -5.96
CA ASN A 19 -2.35 5.48 -6.98
C ASN A 19 -1.64 4.16 -7.33
N PRO A 20 -1.77 3.14 -6.47
CA PRO A 20 -1.16 1.83 -6.69
C PRO A 20 -1.64 1.12 -7.97
N GLU A 21 -2.84 1.44 -8.48
CA GLU A 21 -3.39 0.83 -9.69
C GLU A 21 -2.64 1.30 -10.95
N ILE A 22 -2.41 2.61 -11.09
CA ILE A 22 -1.62 3.14 -12.22
C ILE A 22 -0.17 2.65 -12.16
N VAL A 23 0.40 2.57 -10.95
CA VAL A 23 1.75 1.98 -10.79
C VAL A 23 1.76 0.52 -11.25
N ALA A 24 0.70 -0.25 -10.96
CA ALA A 24 0.58 -1.62 -11.42
C ALA A 24 0.50 -1.74 -12.95
N ASP A 25 -0.28 -0.87 -13.59
CA ASP A 25 -0.36 -0.82 -15.06
C ASP A 25 1.01 -0.55 -15.69
N GLU A 26 1.78 0.39 -15.15
CA GLU A 26 3.14 0.70 -15.63
C GLU A 26 4.11 -0.46 -15.39
N ILE A 27 4.04 -1.13 -14.24
CA ILE A 27 4.83 -2.32 -13.95
C ILE A 27 4.53 -3.43 -14.98
N LEU A 28 3.25 -3.69 -15.26
CA LEU A 28 2.83 -4.71 -16.22
C LEU A 28 3.24 -4.35 -17.66
N TYR A 29 3.13 -3.09 -18.05
CA TYR A 29 3.59 -2.59 -19.34
C TYR A 29 5.09 -2.83 -19.54
N ILE A 30 5.91 -2.49 -18.54
CA ILE A 30 7.36 -2.72 -18.58
C ILE A 30 7.68 -4.22 -18.58
N ALA A 31 7.00 -5.03 -17.77
CA ALA A 31 7.20 -6.47 -17.74
C ALA A 31 6.90 -7.12 -19.10
N GLN A 32 5.82 -6.68 -19.77
CA GLN A 32 5.47 -7.12 -21.12
C GLN A 32 6.53 -6.73 -22.14
N ALA A 33 7.00 -5.47 -22.11
CA ALA A 33 8.04 -4.99 -23.04
C ALA A 33 9.38 -5.73 -22.87
N LEU A 34 9.66 -6.25 -21.67
CA LEU A 34 10.85 -7.05 -21.36
C LEU A 34 10.64 -8.57 -21.53
N GLU A 35 9.45 -9.00 -21.95
CA GLU A 35 9.05 -10.41 -22.09
C GLU A 35 9.27 -11.21 -20.80
N VAL A 36 8.99 -10.58 -19.66
CA VAL A 36 9.16 -11.18 -18.33
C VAL A 36 7.80 -11.65 -17.81
N PRO A 37 7.61 -12.95 -17.53
CA PRO A 37 6.39 -13.42 -16.88
C PRO A 37 6.37 -12.89 -15.45
N LEU A 38 5.36 -12.09 -15.12
CA LEU A 38 5.21 -11.45 -13.82
C LEU A 38 3.82 -11.68 -13.27
N LYS A 39 3.72 -12.24 -12.06
CA LYS A 39 2.51 -12.20 -11.25
C LYS A 39 2.60 -11.06 -10.25
N LEU A 40 1.85 -9.98 -10.51
CA LEU A 40 1.82 -8.78 -9.68
C LEU A 40 0.67 -8.84 -8.67
N GLY A 41 0.99 -8.60 -7.39
CA GLY A 41 0.01 -8.29 -6.35
C GLY A 41 -0.10 -6.79 -6.13
N VAL A 42 -1.32 -6.28 -6.05
CA VAL A 42 -1.60 -4.86 -5.80
C VAL A 42 -2.44 -4.74 -4.54
N VAL A 43 -1.95 -3.99 -3.55
CA VAL A 43 -2.67 -3.73 -2.30
C VAL A 43 -3.20 -2.30 -2.31
N THR A 44 -4.53 -2.19 -2.25
CA THR A 44 -5.29 -0.93 -2.28
C THR A 44 -6.10 -0.75 -1.00
N GLY A 45 -6.85 0.34 -0.89
CA GLY A 45 -7.73 0.63 0.26
C GLY A 45 -7.10 1.50 1.34
N ASP A 46 -5.91 2.03 1.10
CA ASP A 46 -5.25 3.00 1.99
C ASP A 46 -5.87 4.40 1.90
N ASP A 47 -6.41 4.81 0.74
CA ASP A 47 -7.10 6.09 0.61
C ASP A 47 -8.42 6.08 1.39
N VAL A 48 -8.43 6.86 2.46
CA VAL A 48 -9.55 7.02 3.40
C VAL A 48 -10.16 8.41 3.31
N LEU A 49 -9.86 9.23 2.29
CA LEU A 49 -10.36 10.60 2.18
C LEU A 49 -11.89 10.68 2.27
N ASP A 50 -12.59 9.77 1.60
CA ASP A 50 -14.05 9.72 1.66
C ASP A 50 -14.57 9.28 3.03
N THR A 51 -13.82 8.42 3.73
CA THR A 51 -14.10 8.07 5.13
C THR A 51 -13.96 9.30 6.04
N ILE A 52 -12.90 10.09 5.87
CA ILE A 52 -12.70 11.34 6.62
C ILE A 52 -13.85 12.32 6.35
N LYS A 53 -14.22 12.54 5.09
CA LYS A 53 -15.36 13.41 4.72
C LYS A 53 -16.67 12.95 5.35
N ARG A 54 -16.94 11.63 5.34
CA ARG A 54 -18.13 11.05 5.97
C ARG A 54 -18.12 11.28 7.49
N LEU A 55 -17.02 10.96 8.16
CA LEU A 55 -16.89 11.13 9.61
C LEU A 55 -17.04 12.60 10.03
N ARG A 56 -16.51 13.55 9.24
CA ARG A 56 -16.72 14.99 9.50
C ARG A 56 -18.19 15.39 9.41
N LYS A 57 -18.94 14.87 8.43
CA LYS A 57 -20.39 15.09 8.34
C LYS A 57 -21.16 14.49 9.52
N GLU A 58 -20.64 13.42 10.14
CA GLU A 58 -21.17 12.80 11.35
C GLU A 58 -20.76 13.55 12.63
N GLY A 59 -20.00 14.65 12.52
CA GLY A 59 -19.58 15.50 13.64
C GLY A 59 -18.22 15.16 14.24
N MET A 60 -17.46 14.22 13.65
CA MET A 60 -16.09 13.94 14.07
C MET A 60 -15.16 15.10 13.69
N LYS A 61 -14.33 15.53 14.64
CA LYS A 61 -13.28 16.53 14.41
C LYS A 61 -11.92 15.88 14.21
N PHE A 62 -11.07 16.49 13.39
CA PHE A 62 -9.70 16.05 13.14
C PHE A 62 -8.72 17.11 13.64
N PRO A 63 -8.44 17.15 14.95
CA PRO A 63 -7.59 18.19 15.53
C PRO A 63 -6.14 18.06 15.05
N ASN A 64 -5.52 19.19 14.76
CA ASN A 64 -4.12 19.25 14.37
C ASN A 64 -3.24 19.35 15.63
N THR A 65 -2.41 18.35 15.88
CA THR A 65 -1.53 18.29 17.06
C THR A 65 -0.39 19.29 17.05
N ASP A 66 0.00 19.79 15.87
CA ASP A 66 1.12 20.71 15.70
C ASP A 66 0.67 22.18 15.83
N THR A 67 -0.52 22.52 15.31
CA THR A 67 -1.05 23.90 15.30
C THR A 67 -2.05 24.17 16.43
N GLY A 68 -2.67 23.12 16.98
CA GLY A 68 -3.74 23.23 17.97
C GLY A 68 -5.11 23.58 17.39
N GLU A 69 -5.27 23.60 16.06
CA GLU A 69 -6.58 23.77 15.42
C GLU A 69 -7.51 22.61 15.80
N GLU A 70 -8.77 22.92 16.12
CA GLU A 70 -9.73 21.90 16.55
C GLU A 70 -10.17 20.95 15.43
N ASP A 71 -10.01 21.34 14.16
CA ASP A 71 -10.40 20.54 12.99
C ASP A 71 -9.63 21.02 11.73
N ILE A 72 -9.63 20.18 10.69
CA ILE A 72 -9.00 20.46 9.38
C ILE A 72 -9.76 21.46 8.50
N THR A 73 -10.74 22.19 9.04
CA THR A 73 -11.62 23.09 8.27
C THR A 73 -10.83 24.15 7.49
N SER A 74 -9.72 24.66 8.05
CA SER A 74 -8.87 25.68 7.42
C SER A 74 -8.13 25.20 6.16
N ILE A 75 -8.06 23.89 5.94
CA ILE A 75 -7.37 23.26 4.81
C ILE A 75 -8.28 22.34 3.98
N GLU A 76 -9.59 22.31 4.25
CA GLU A 76 -10.52 21.34 3.65
C GLU A 76 -10.47 21.33 2.12
N ASP A 77 -10.40 22.51 1.50
CA ASP A 77 -10.30 22.70 0.06
C ASP A 77 -8.93 22.32 -0.53
N LYS A 78 -7.95 22.08 0.33
CA LYS A 78 -6.55 21.75 -0.01
C LYS A 78 -6.19 20.29 0.28
N VAL A 79 -7.08 19.51 0.91
CA VAL A 79 -6.83 18.10 1.18
C VAL A 79 -6.97 17.30 -0.12
N ILE A 80 -5.83 16.84 -0.64
CA ILE A 80 -5.76 16.05 -1.87
C ILE A 80 -5.81 14.53 -1.65
N GLY A 81 -5.58 14.07 -0.42
CA GLY A 81 -5.57 12.66 -0.06
C GLY A 81 -5.45 12.46 1.44
N ALA A 82 -5.93 11.33 1.94
CA ALA A 82 -5.76 10.90 3.32
C ALA A 82 -5.50 9.39 3.30
N HIS A 83 -4.35 8.96 3.82
CA HIS A 83 -3.92 7.56 3.68
C HIS A 83 -3.74 6.89 5.04
N ALA A 84 -4.35 5.72 5.20
CA ALA A 84 -4.12 4.85 6.34
C ALA A 84 -2.99 3.85 6.03
N TYR A 85 -2.14 3.59 7.01
CA TYR A 85 -1.10 2.57 6.87
C TYR A 85 -1.69 1.16 6.89
N ILE A 86 -1.37 0.37 5.87
CA ILE A 86 -1.75 -1.04 5.73
C ILE A 86 -0.65 -1.92 6.35
N GLY A 87 -1.09 -2.96 7.06
CA GLY A 87 -0.23 -3.92 7.72
C GLY A 87 0.39 -4.97 6.79
N ALA A 88 1.00 -5.98 7.41
CA ALA A 88 1.72 -7.03 6.70
C ALA A 88 0.81 -8.18 6.20
N ASP A 89 -0.44 -8.22 6.66
CA ASP A 89 -1.46 -9.20 6.31
C ASP A 89 -1.66 -9.31 4.80
N GLN A 90 -1.82 -8.18 4.10
CA GLN A 90 -2.02 -8.18 2.65
C GLN A 90 -0.77 -8.59 1.87
N ILE A 91 0.43 -8.32 2.41
CA ILE A 91 1.69 -8.81 1.83
C ILE A 91 1.75 -10.34 1.93
N ILE A 92 1.39 -10.90 3.09
CA ILE A 92 1.39 -12.35 3.32
C ILE A 92 0.42 -13.05 2.37
N GLU A 93 -0.79 -12.52 2.20
CA GLU A 93 -1.78 -13.10 1.28
C GLU A 93 -1.31 -13.05 -0.18
N ALA A 94 -0.69 -11.94 -0.62
CA ALA A 94 -0.12 -11.85 -1.96
C ALA A 94 1.06 -12.83 -2.16
N LEU A 95 1.91 -13.03 -1.14
CA LEU A 95 2.99 -14.03 -1.18
C LEU A 95 2.44 -15.47 -1.24
N LYS A 96 1.37 -15.78 -0.50
CA LYS A 96 0.67 -17.09 -0.57
C LYS A 96 0.03 -17.32 -1.93
N ALA A 97 -0.48 -16.27 -2.56
CA ALA A 97 -0.98 -16.33 -3.93
C ALA A 97 0.15 -16.53 -4.96
N GLY A 98 1.42 -16.50 -4.56
CA GLY A 98 2.57 -16.70 -5.44
C GLY A 98 2.92 -15.48 -6.28
N CYS A 99 2.65 -14.27 -5.78
CA CYS A 99 3.06 -13.05 -6.47
C CYS A 99 4.60 -12.92 -6.48
N ASP A 100 5.14 -12.51 -7.63
CA ASP A 100 6.56 -12.25 -7.85
C ASP A 100 6.93 -10.83 -7.37
N GLU A 101 6.02 -9.89 -7.57
CA GLU A 101 6.13 -8.51 -7.10
C GLU A 101 4.84 -8.11 -6.41
N ILE A 102 4.97 -7.34 -5.33
CA ILE A 102 3.85 -6.83 -4.55
C ILE A 102 4.05 -5.33 -4.38
N VAL A 103 3.07 -4.56 -4.81
CA VAL A 103 3.05 -3.10 -4.64
C VAL A 103 1.82 -2.69 -3.82
N GLY A 104 2.01 -1.79 -2.87
CA GLY A 104 0.92 -1.21 -2.10
C GLY A 104 0.92 0.31 -2.18
N GLY A 105 -0.26 0.91 -1.98
CA GLY A 105 -0.38 2.37 -1.86
C GLY A 105 0.37 2.89 -0.65
N ARG A 106 -0.03 2.44 0.55
CA ARG A 106 0.58 2.86 1.82
C ARG A 106 0.75 1.72 2.83
N PHE A 107 1.78 0.90 2.66
CA PHE A 107 2.22 -0.01 3.72
C PHE A 107 2.87 0.74 4.88
N SER A 108 2.72 0.22 6.10
CA SER A 108 3.57 0.63 7.20
C SER A 108 5.01 0.20 6.94
N ASP A 109 5.99 1.00 7.38
CA ASP A 109 7.40 0.74 7.10
C ASP A 109 7.86 -0.63 7.62
N ASN A 110 7.31 -1.07 8.76
CA ASN A 110 7.59 -2.39 9.32
C ASN A 110 6.95 -3.54 8.54
N ALA A 111 5.83 -3.32 7.84
CA ALA A 111 5.13 -4.37 7.11
C ALA A 111 5.99 -4.96 5.99
N LEU A 112 6.84 -4.14 5.37
CA LEU A 112 7.79 -4.56 4.32
C LEU A 112 8.79 -5.62 4.80
N TYR A 113 9.07 -5.68 6.11
CA TYR A 113 9.97 -6.67 6.70
C TYR A 113 9.18 -7.80 7.35
N VAL A 114 8.14 -7.44 8.12
CA VAL A 114 7.31 -8.40 8.87
C VAL A 114 6.58 -9.34 7.92
N GLY A 115 6.03 -8.85 6.82
CA GLY A 115 5.25 -9.67 5.88
C GLY A 115 6.08 -10.82 5.28
N PRO A 116 7.22 -10.52 4.63
CA PRO A 116 8.11 -11.56 4.13
C PRO A 116 8.64 -12.51 5.22
N MET A 117 8.99 -12.00 6.40
CA MET A 117 9.45 -12.84 7.52
C MET A 117 8.35 -13.78 8.01
N MET A 118 7.15 -13.27 8.26
CA MET A 118 6.03 -14.08 8.72
C MET A 118 5.65 -15.14 7.68
N TYR A 119 5.65 -14.79 6.39
CA TYR A 119 5.44 -15.75 5.32
C TYR A 119 6.50 -16.86 5.30
N GLU A 120 7.79 -16.49 5.34
CA GLU A 120 8.89 -17.46 5.23
C GLU A 120 8.99 -18.39 6.44
N PHE A 121 8.77 -17.85 7.65
CA PHE A 121 8.85 -18.63 8.89
C PHE A 121 7.52 -19.22 9.35
N GLY A 122 6.43 -19.01 8.60
CA GLY A 122 5.10 -19.50 8.95
C GLY A 122 4.55 -18.93 10.26
N TRP A 123 4.85 -17.66 10.58
CA TRP A 123 4.32 -17.00 11.78
C TRP A 123 2.89 -16.51 11.55
N GLU A 124 2.09 -16.53 12.60
CA GLU A 124 0.69 -16.10 12.56
C GLU A 124 0.45 -14.91 13.51
N TYR A 125 -0.54 -14.08 13.16
CA TYR A 125 -1.07 -13.08 14.08
C TYR A 125 -1.73 -13.78 15.28
N LYS A 126 -1.56 -13.21 16.48
CA LYS A 126 -2.17 -13.72 17.71
C LYS A 126 -3.54 -13.10 17.95
#